data_AF-A0A1A1YLC6-F1
#
_entry.id   AF-A0A1A1YLC6-F1
#
_cell.length_a   1.000
_cell.length_b   1.000
_cell.length_c   1.000
_cell.angle_alpha   90.00
_cell.angle_beta   90.00
_cell.angle_gamma   90.00
#
_symmetry.space_group_name_H-M   'P 1'
#
loop_
_entity.id
_entity.type
_entity.pdbx_description
1 polymer ?
#
loop_
_entity_poly.entity_id
_entity_poly.type
_entity_poly.pdbx_seq_one_letter_code
_entity_poly.pdbx_strand_id
1 'polypeptide(L)'
;MQLWELVARERIRDTLARYNWSGDALRLDELAQTFCEDGELELRGSNLVRGRAAIVDLLGSLLFHRSHEIGLDHYGRYRDVFVPVDDHWLIRHRFVSTDWSAPESTMAR
;
A
#
# COMPACT_ATOMS: atom_id res chain seq x y z
N MET A 1 -16.00 9.25 22.36
CA MET A 1 -15.24 9.51 21.12
C MET A 1 -15.50 10.95 20.70
N GLN A 2 -14.45 11.73 20.47
CA GLN A 2 -14.48 13.13 20.09
C GLN A 2 -14.62 13.27 18.55
N LEU A 3 -15.14 14.41 18.08
CA LEU A 3 -15.37 14.66 16.65
C LEU A 3 -14.09 14.51 15.82
N TRP A 4 -12.96 15.02 16.30
CA TRP A 4 -11.69 14.92 15.59
C TRP A 4 -11.24 13.46 15.38
N GLU A 5 -11.56 12.56 16.31
CA GLU A 5 -11.20 11.15 16.18
C GLU A 5 -12.06 10.44 15.13
N LEU A 6 -13.30 10.89 14.93
CA LEU A 6 -14.17 10.40 13.86
C LEU A 6 -13.68 10.88 12.50
N VAL A 7 -13.36 12.18 12.40
CA VAL A 7 -12.80 12.78 11.18
C VAL A 7 -11.49 12.11 10.78
N ALA A 8 -10.58 11.88 11.74
CA ALA A 8 -9.32 11.19 11.48
C ALA A 8 -9.53 9.76 10.96
N ARG A 9 -10.42 8.97 11.59
CA ARG A 9 -10.75 7.61 11.13
C ARG A 9 -11.31 7.60 9.72
N GLU A 10 -12.15 8.57 9.37
CA GLU A 10 -12.73 8.64 8.03
C GLU A 10 -11.70 9.04 6.98
N ARG A 11 -10.87 10.04 7.26
CA ARG A 11 -9.77 10.43 6.37
C ARG A 11 -8.77 9.30 6.14
N ILE A 12 -8.49 8.47 7.16
CA ILE A 12 -7.64 7.28 7.02
C ILE A 12 -8.31 6.22 6.13
N ARG A 13 -9.62 5.98 6.28
CA ARG A 13 -10.35 5.04 5.41
C ARG A 13 -10.37 5.48 3.97
N ASP A 14 -10.52 6.77 3.72
CA ASP A 14 -10.44 7.35 2.38
C ASP A 14 -9.05 7.12 1.77
N THR A 15 -7.96 7.38 2.51
CA THR A 15 -6.58 7.05 2.07
C THR A 15 -6.41 5.56 1.74
N LEU A 16 -6.94 4.66 2.58
CA LEU A 16 -6.90 3.22 2.33
C LEU A 16 -7.70 2.82 1.09
N ALA A 17 -8.89 3.40 0.89
CA ALA A 17 -9.72 3.16 -0.28
C ALA A 17 -9.02 3.62 -1.56
N ARG A 18 -8.42 4.80 -1.55
CA ARG A 18 -7.62 5.32 -2.67
C ARG A 18 -6.40 4.46 -2.97
N TYR A 19 -5.69 3.98 -1.94
CA TYR A 19 -4.55 3.08 -2.11
C TYR A 19 -4.98 1.79 -2.83
N ASN A 20 -6.02 1.12 -2.32
CA ASN A 20 -6.47 -0.16 -2.88
C ASN A 20 -6.97 0.02 -4.31
N TRP A 21 -7.86 0.99 -4.52
CA TRP A 21 -8.43 1.24 -5.83
C TRP A 21 -7.36 1.60 -6.88
N SER A 22 -6.41 2.47 -6.52
CA SER A 22 -5.32 2.85 -7.42
C SER A 22 -4.38 1.68 -7.69
N GLY A 23 -4.11 0.85 -6.69
CA GLY A 23 -3.31 -0.37 -6.83
C GLY A 23 -3.94 -1.38 -7.78
N ASP A 24 -5.23 -1.67 -7.59
CA ASP A 24 -6.00 -2.59 -8.43
C ASP A 24 -6.11 -2.08 -9.88
N ALA A 25 -6.20 -0.76 -10.06
CA ALA A 25 -6.22 -0.11 -11.37
C ALA A 25 -4.83 0.13 -11.98
N LEU A 26 -3.74 -0.29 -11.31
CA LEU A 26 -2.35 -0.05 -11.70
C LEU A 26 -2.00 1.44 -11.90
N ARG A 27 -2.72 2.36 -11.23
CA ARG A 27 -2.45 3.81 -11.21
C ARG A 27 -1.39 4.11 -10.13
N LEU A 28 -0.16 3.67 -10.36
CA LEU A 28 0.89 3.66 -9.33
C LEU A 28 1.29 5.06 -8.84
N ASP A 29 1.27 6.07 -9.71
CA ASP A 29 1.54 7.46 -9.30
C ASP A 29 0.50 7.99 -8.33
N GLU A 30 -0.77 7.59 -8.49
CA GLU A 30 -1.87 7.96 -7.59
C GLU A 30 -1.85 7.15 -6.30
N LEU A 31 -1.48 5.87 -6.38
CA LEU A 31 -1.21 5.07 -5.20
C LEU A 31 -0.09 5.72 -4.38
N ALA A 32 1.00 6.15 -5.00
CA ALA A 32 2.12 6.76 -4.29
C ALA A 32 1.74 8.08 -3.61
N GLN A 33 0.72 8.81 -4.12
CA GLN A 33 0.19 10.01 -3.46
C GLN A 33 -0.47 9.71 -2.10
N THR A 34 -0.86 8.46 -1.81
CA THR A 34 -1.37 8.09 -0.47
C THR A 34 -0.26 8.03 0.59
N PHE A 35 1.00 8.04 0.18
CA PHE A 35 2.15 8.14 1.07
C PHE A 35 2.59 9.59 1.27
N CYS A 36 3.22 9.85 2.41
CA CYS A 36 4.03 11.06 2.59
C CYS A 36 5.09 11.17 1.47
N GLU A 37 5.58 12.37 1.20
CA GLU A 37 6.65 12.57 0.21
C GLU A 37 7.89 11.70 0.51
N ASP A 38 8.20 11.54 1.80
CA ASP A 38 9.27 10.71 2.34
C ASP A 38 8.75 9.39 2.98
N GLY A 39 7.54 8.98 2.61
CA GLY A 39 6.86 7.78 3.13
C GLY A 39 7.61 6.49 2.78
N GLU A 40 7.42 5.46 3.60
CA GLU A 40 8.19 4.23 3.53
C GLU A 40 7.29 3.02 3.25
N LEU A 41 7.74 2.16 2.36
CA LEU A 41 7.11 0.86 2.08
C LEU A 41 8.13 -0.24 2.36
N GLU A 42 7.75 -1.16 3.24
CA GLU A 42 8.59 -2.28 3.67
C GLU A 42 7.84 -3.58 3.39
N LEU A 43 8.48 -4.49 2.66
CA LEU A 43 7.94 -5.83 2.43
C LEU A 43 8.69 -6.82 3.32
N ARG A 44 7.97 -7.71 4.01
CA ARG A 44 8.58 -8.73 4.87
C ARG A 44 9.67 -9.50 4.12
N GLY A 45 10.89 -9.49 4.65
CA GLY A 45 12.03 -10.19 4.06
C GLY A 45 12.71 -9.47 2.90
N SER A 46 12.31 -8.22 2.60
CA SER A 46 12.94 -7.36 1.59
C SER A 46 13.43 -6.04 2.20
N ASN A 47 14.11 -5.24 1.39
CA ASN A 47 14.54 -3.90 1.80
C ASN A 47 13.37 -2.92 1.84
N LEU A 48 13.42 -2.00 2.80
CA LEU A 48 12.56 -0.82 2.87
C LEU A 48 12.90 0.13 1.71
N VAL A 49 11.88 0.64 1.04
CA VAL A 49 12.01 1.75 0.07
C VAL A 49 11.39 3.01 0.65
N ARG A 50 11.97 4.17 0.32
CA ARG A 50 11.58 5.47 0.85
C ARG A 50 11.34 6.47 -0.28
N GLY A 51 10.22 7.16 -0.18
CA GLY A 51 9.79 8.19 -1.10
C GLY A 51 8.93 7.66 -2.25
N ARG A 52 8.04 8.52 -2.75
CA ARG A 52 7.01 8.16 -3.73
C ARG A 52 7.58 7.53 -5.00
N ALA A 53 8.66 8.10 -5.56
CA ALA A 53 9.30 7.57 -6.75
C ALA A 53 9.83 6.14 -6.55
N ALA A 54 10.53 5.89 -5.44
CA ALA A 54 11.06 4.55 -5.13
C ALA A 54 9.94 3.52 -4.89
N ILE A 55 8.80 3.95 -4.34
CA ILE A 55 7.61 3.11 -4.19
C ILE A 55 7.03 2.75 -5.56
N VAL A 56 6.89 3.72 -6.46
CA VAL A 56 6.42 3.48 -7.84
C VAL A 56 7.36 2.51 -8.56
N ASP A 57 8.67 2.71 -8.48
CA ASP A 57 9.66 1.84 -9.12
C ASP A 57 9.57 0.39 -8.60
N LEU A 58 9.50 0.22 -7.28
CA LEU A 58 9.36 -1.09 -6.65
C LEU A 58 8.07 -1.80 -7.09
N LEU A 59 6.93 -1.13 -6.96
CA LEU A 59 5.63 -1.71 -7.30
C LEU A 59 5.51 -1.97 -8.80
N GLY A 60 6.01 -1.04 -9.62
CA GLY A 60 6.11 -1.21 -11.07
C GLY A 60 6.87 -2.49 -11.41
N SER A 61 8.07 -2.67 -10.84
CA SER A 61 8.86 -3.89 -11.05
C SER A 61 8.17 -5.16 -10.58
N LEU A 62 7.43 -5.12 -9.46
CA LEU A 62 6.72 -6.29 -8.91
C LEU A 62 5.47 -6.65 -9.72
N LEU A 63 4.86 -5.68 -10.40
CA LEU A 63 3.61 -5.85 -11.15
C LEU A 63 3.86 -6.02 -12.66
N PHE A 64 5.05 -5.66 -13.16
CA PHE A 64 5.41 -5.55 -14.58
C PHE A 64 5.14 -6.80 -15.44
N HIS A 65 5.00 -8.00 -14.85
CA HIS A 65 4.85 -9.27 -15.59
C HIS A 65 3.82 -10.24 -14.98
N ARG A 66 2.92 -9.76 -14.11
CA ARG A 66 2.09 -10.65 -13.29
C ARG A 66 0.61 -10.48 -13.59
N SER A 67 0.13 -11.25 -14.57
CA SER A 67 -1.29 -11.42 -14.88
C SER A 67 -1.60 -12.91 -14.83
N HIS A 68 -2.44 -13.37 -13.91
CA HIS A 68 -3.02 -14.71 -14.02
C HIS A 68 -4.39 -14.84 -13.33
N GLU A 69 -5.21 -15.70 -13.92
CA GLU A 69 -6.61 -16.04 -13.61
C GLU A 69 -6.73 -17.08 -12.47
N ILE A 70 -5.75 -17.18 -11.58
CA ILE A 70 -5.91 -17.96 -10.36
C ILE A 70 -6.66 -17.08 -9.36
N GLY A 71 -7.82 -17.55 -8.86
CA GLY A 71 -8.74 -16.78 -8.03
C GLY A 71 -8.09 -16.07 -6.83
N LEU A 72 -8.24 -16.62 -5.62
CA LEU A 72 -7.47 -16.11 -4.47
C LEU A 72 -6.05 -16.68 -4.53
N ASP A 73 -5.04 -15.83 -4.69
CA ASP A 73 -3.66 -16.28 -4.86
C ASP A 73 -2.75 -15.92 -3.67
N HIS A 74 -3.13 -14.96 -2.82
CA HIS A 74 -2.43 -14.67 -1.58
C HIS A 74 -3.32 -13.96 -0.57
N TYR A 75 -2.90 -14.00 0.70
CA TYR A 75 -3.40 -13.08 1.70
C TYR A 75 -2.27 -12.65 2.64
N GLY A 76 -2.47 -11.51 3.26
CA GLY A 76 -1.46 -10.90 4.10
C GLY A 76 -2.04 -9.84 5.01
N ARG A 77 -1.15 -9.09 5.63
CA ARG A 77 -1.47 -7.99 6.54
C ARG A 77 -0.67 -6.75 6.15
N TYR A 78 -1.33 -5.62 6.34
CA TYR A 78 -0.69 -4.32 6.40
C TYR A 78 -0.59 -3.88 7.84
N ARG A 79 0.56 -3.31 8.20
CA ARG A 79 0.73 -2.55 9.43
C ARG A 79 1.17 -1.15 9.06
N ASP A 80 0.32 -0.19 9.34
CA ASP A 80 0.48 1.18 8.87
C ASP A 80 0.72 2.16 10.01
N VAL A 81 1.52 3.18 9.73
CA VAL A 81 1.59 4.43 10.50
C VAL A 81 1.05 5.54 9.61
N PHE A 82 -0.04 6.17 10.04
CA PHE A 82 -0.60 7.34 9.38
C PHE A 82 -0.22 8.62 10.12
N VAL A 83 0.02 9.69 9.37
CA VAL A 83 0.27 11.03 9.92
C VAL A 83 -0.61 12.05 9.22
N PRO A 84 -1.09 13.10 9.92
CA PRO A 84 -1.81 14.19 9.28
C PRO A 84 -0.85 15.02 8.43
N VAL A 85 -1.23 15.29 7.18
CA VAL A 85 -0.54 16.19 6.25
C VAL A 85 -1.63 17.06 5.62
N ASP A 86 -1.64 18.34 6.00
CA ASP A 86 -2.72 19.28 5.68
C ASP A 86 -4.11 18.69 6.04
N ASP A 87 -5.01 18.61 5.07
CA ASP A 87 -6.35 18.03 5.24
C ASP A 87 -6.41 16.51 5.04
N HIS A 88 -5.28 15.85 4.82
CA HIS A 88 -5.19 14.42 4.56
C HIS A 88 -4.54 13.67 5.71
N TRP A 89 -4.77 12.36 5.76
CA TRP A 89 -3.99 11.42 6.57
C TRP A 89 -3.23 10.52 5.62
N LEU A 90 -1.92 10.69 5.55
CA LEU A 90 -1.07 9.96 4.61
C LEU A 90 -0.31 8.85 5.31
N ILE A 91 0.08 7.83 4.55
CA ILE A 91 0.90 6.72 5.02
C ILE A 91 2.33 7.22 5.21
N ARG A 92 2.83 7.19 6.45
CA ARG A 92 4.23 7.48 6.77
C ARG A 92 5.10 6.25 6.60
N HIS A 93 4.59 5.10 7.03
CA HIS A 93 5.23 3.79 6.91
C HIS A 93 4.14 2.74 6.73
N ARG A 94 4.36 1.83 5.79
CA ARG A 94 3.57 0.61 5.60
C ARG A 94 4.50 -0.57 5.58
N PHE A 95 4.27 -1.48 6.52
CA PHE A 95 4.82 -2.82 6.48
C PHE A 95 3.81 -3.77 5.87
N VAL A 96 4.21 -4.49 4.83
CA VAL A 96 3.44 -5.50 4.13
C VAL A 96 3.99 -6.86 4.46
N SER A 97 3.12 -7.78 4.86
CA SER A 97 3.48 -9.18 4.91
C SER A 97 2.48 -10.07 4.21
N THR A 98 2.96 -10.83 3.24
CA THR A 98 2.29 -12.03 2.77
C THR A 98 2.41 -13.10 3.85
N ASP A 99 1.27 -13.56 4.37
CA ASP A 99 1.25 -14.63 5.38
C ASP A 99 1.00 -16.00 4.72
N TRP A 100 0.39 -16.01 3.55
CA TRP A 100 0.24 -17.17 2.71
C TRP A 100 0.12 -16.77 1.24
N SER A 101 0.64 -17.61 0.36
CA SER A 101 0.37 -17.56 -1.07
C SER A 101 0.06 -18.95 -1.58
N ALA A 102 -0.76 -19.01 -2.63
CA ALA A 102 -0.97 -20.22 -3.40
C ALA A 102 0.38 -20.68 -3.96
N PRO A 103 0.65 -21.99 -4.05
CA PRO A 103 1.91 -22.50 -4.59
C PRO A 103 2.23 -21.92 -5.97
N GLU A 104 1.18 -21.69 -6.77
CA GLU A 104 1.33 -21.20 -8.15
C GLU A 104 1.18 -19.68 -8.25
N SER A 105 1.13 -18.98 -7.11
CA SER A 105 1.08 -17.52 -7.11
C SER A 105 2.31 -16.98 -7.80
N THR A 106 2.05 -16.24 -8.88
CA THR A 106 3.11 -15.47 -9.50
C THR A 106 3.34 -14.20 -8.71
N MET A 107 2.32 -13.62 -8.03
CA MET A 107 2.33 -12.33 -7.31
C MET A 107 3.01 -12.35 -5.94
N ALA A 108 2.91 -13.45 -5.21
CA ALA A 108 3.43 -13.55 -3.86
C ALA A 108 4.17 -14.88 -3.70
N ARG A 109 5.46 -14.81 -3.35
CA ARG A 109 6.33 -15.96 -3.11
C ARG A 109 7.01 -15.83 -1.76
#